data_AF-A0A657AH63-F1
#
_entry.id   AF-A0A657AH63-F1
#
_cell.length_a   1.000
_cell.length_b   1.000
_cell.length_c   1.000
_cell.angle_alpha   90.00
_cell.angle_beta   90.00
_cell.angle_gamma   90.00
#
_symmetry.space_group_name_H-M   'P 1'
#
loop_
_entity.id
_entity.type
_entity.pdbx_description
1 polymer ?
#
loop_
_entity_poly.entity_id
_entity_poly.type
_entity_poly.pdbx_seq_one_letter_code
_entity_poly.pdbx_strand_id
1 'polypeptide(L)'
;MMLVFCALGLWQLQRADEKQQTQSELEELSMLPPRNLNLQSNHLKSASKALATGHYLVNEQFLLDNIVHKGKPGYYLMSPFLLSNRDEVILVNRGWLAKQQNGLPEFKTPTEQLSLRGILALPRSKPVILGSIDHPISATPPLWYYMDMEVFQQQSSYKALPLILRLAP
;
A
#
# COMPACT_ATOMS: atom_id res chain seq x y z
N MET A 1 12.46 41.54 21.78
CA MET A 1 11.28 40.97 21.09
C MET A 1 11.44 40.87 19.56
N MET A 2 12.56 41.28 18.95
CA MET A 2 12.78 41.24 17.49
C MET A 2 13.53 39.98 17.00
N LEU A 3 14.31 39.33 17.85
CA LEU A 3 15.15 38.17 17.49
C LEU A 3 14.35 36.88 17.19
N VAL A 4 13.14 36.74 17.73
CA VAL A 4 12.30 35.54 17.55
C VAL A 4 11.72 35.44 16.13
N PHE A 5 11.41 36.58 15.49
CA PHE A 5 10.85 36.59 14.13
C PHE A 5 11.88 36.21 13.06
N CYS A 6 13.16 36.58 13.23
CA CYS A 6 14.23 36.20 12.29
C CYS A 6 14.53 34.69 12.34
N ALA A 7 14.50 34.09 13.54
CA ALA A 7 14.69 32.64 13.71
C ALA A 7 13.54 31.83 13.06
N LEU A 8 12.30 32.35 13.12
CA LEU A 8 11.14 31.74 12.45
C LEU A 8 11.21 31.84 10.93
N GLY A 9 11.72 32.94 10.37
CA GLY A 9 11.91 33.11 8.92
C GLY A 9 12.93 32.12 8.33
N LEU A 10 14.02 31.87 9.05
CA LEU A 10 15.03 30.87 8.67
C LEU A 10 14.47 29.45 8.70
N TRP A 11 13.63 29.11 9.69
CA TRP A 11 12.98 27.81 9.78
C TRP A 11 11.96 27.57 8.65
N GLN A 12 11.24 28.62 8.24
CA GLN A 12 10.32 28.54 7.10
C GLN A 12 11.05 28.33 5.77
N LEU A 13 12.19 28.99 5.54
CA LEU A 13 13.00 28.77 4.34
C LEU A 13 13.59 27.35 4.30
N GLN A 14 14.14 26.88 5.41
CA GLN A 14 14.75 25.55 5.48
C GLN A 14 13.71 24.44 5.25
N ARG A 15 12.49 24.60 5.78
CA ARG A 15 11.35 23.73 5.49
C ARG A 15 10.92 23.75 4.02
N ALA A 16 11.10 24.86 3.32
CA ALA A 16 10.77 24.97 1.90
C ALA A 16 11.79 24.22 1.04
N ASP A 17 13.09 24.38 1.30
CA ASP A 17 14.17 23.66 0.61
C ASP A 17 14.08 22.14 0.81
N GLU A 18 13.85 21.68 2.05
CA GLU A 18 13.64 20.25 2.36
C GLU A 18 12.49 19.65 1.52
N LYS A 19 11.41 20.43 1.36
CA LYS A 19 10.23 20.02 0.59
C LYS A 19 10.53 19.94 -0.91
N GLN A 20 11.33 20.87 -1.42
CA GLN A 20 11.71 20.92 -2.84
C GLN A 20 12.67 19.79 -3.23
N GLN A 21 13.61 19.42 -2.34
CA GLN A 21 14.51 18.31 -2.59
C GLN A 21 13.77 16.96 -2.60
N THR A 22 12.85 16.76 -1.64
CA THR A 22 11.99 15.55 -1.60
C THR A 22 11.12 15.42 -2.85
N GLN A 23 10.61 16.54 -3.37
CA GLN A 23 9.81 16.58 -4.59
C GLN A 23 10.62 16.13 -5.82
N SER A 24 11.85 16.64 -5.95
CA SER A 24 12.73 16.35 -7.09
C SER A 24 13.12 14.86 -7.13
N GLU A 25 13.43 14.25 -5.99
CA GLU A 25 13.73 12.82 -5.90
C GLU A 25 12.54 11.94 -6.32
N LEU A 26 11.32 12.33 -5.94
CA LEU A 26 10.10 11.62 -6.35
C LEU A 26 9.84 11.74 -7.86
N GLU A 27 10.12 12.91 -8.44
CA GLU A 27 10.01 13.15 -9.88
C GLU A 27 11.02 12.31 -10.66
N GLU A 28 12.27 12.23 -10.21
CA GLU A 28 13.29 11.36 -10.80
C GLU A 28 12.90 9.88 -10.74
N LEU A 29 12.43 9.40 -9.59
CA LEU A 29 11.95 8.03 -9.43
C LEU A 29 10.74 7.73 -10.34
N SER A 30 9.92 8.74 -10.63
CA SER A 30 8.78 8.61 -11.54
C SER A 30 9.22 8.47 -13.01
N MET A 31 10.39 9.00 -13.38
CA MET A 31 10.92 8.91 -14.76
C MET A 31 11.61 7.58 -15.05
N LEU A 32 12.02 6.84 -14.03
CA LEU A 32 12.66 5.55 -14.18
C LEU A 32 11.72 4.46 -14.75
N PRO A 33 12.27 3.49 -15.51
CA PRO A 33 11.49 2.36 -15.99
C PRO A 33 10.95 1.53 -14.83
N PRO A 34 9.78 0.86 -15.01
CA PRO A 34 9.19 0.05 -13.96
C PRO A 34 10.11 -1.12 -13.62
N ARG A 35 10.39 -1.27 -12.32
CA ARG A 35 11.22 -2.37 -11.82
C ARG A 35 10.46 -3.68 -11.83
N ASN A 36 11.06 -4.72 -12.40
CA ASN A 36 10.47 -6.05 -12.40
C ASN A 36 10.64 -6.74 -11.03
N LEU A 37 9.54 -7.03 -10.33
CA LEU A 37 9.51 -7.65 -9.01
C LEU A 37 9.75 -9.18 -9.06
N ASN A 38 9.54 -9.80 -10.21
CA ASN A 38 9.85 -11.21 -10.44
C ASN A 38 11.36 -11.48 -10.48
N LEU A 39 12.18 -10.44 -10.61
CA LEU A 39 13.63 -10.54 -10.48
C LEU A 39 14.02 -10.22 -9.03
N GLN A 40 14.90 -11.04 -8.44
CA GLN A 40 15.46 -10.76 -7.11
C GLN A 40 16.04 -9.35 -7.08
N SER A 41 15.58 -8.56 -6.12
CA SER A 41 15.86 -7.14 -6.05
C SER A 41 16.18 -6.77 -4.62
N ASN A 42 17.46 -6.44 -4.37
CA ASN A 42 17.96 -6.21 -3.01
C ASN A 42 17.56 -4.84 -2.44
N HIS A 43 16.96 -3.96 -3.25
CA HIS A 43 16.70 -2.59 -2.82
C HIS A 43 15.42 -2.02 -3.43
N LEU A 44 14.27 -2.43 -2.90
CA LEU A 44 12.99 -1.85 -3.27
C LEU A 44 12.83 -0.48 -2.60
N LYS A 45 12.56 0.56 -3.41
CA LYS A 45 12.29 1.91 -2.92
C LYS A 45 10.80 2.22 -3.02
N SER A 46 10.23 2.86 -2.01
CA SER A 46 8.90 3.44 -2.12
C SER A 46 8.86 4.52 -3.21
N ALA A 47 7.66 4.85 -3.70
CA ALA A 47 7.40 5.75 -4.81
C ALA A 47 7.98 5.34 -6.19
N SER A 48 8.74 4.24 -6.27
CA SER A 48 9.23 3.72 -7.56
C SER A 48 8.16 2.93 -8.31
N LYS A 49 8.20 3.01 -9.64
CA LYS A 49 7.34 2.20 -10.53
C LYS A 49 7.79 0.73 -10.50
N ALA A 50 6.82 -0.19 -10.50
CA ALA A 50 7.08 -1.61 -10.48
C ALA A 50 6.14 -2.39 -11.41
N LEU A 51 6.65 -3.53 -11.88
CA LEU A 51 5.94 -4.54 -12.66
C LEU A 51 6.01 -5.88 -11.94
N ALA A 52 4.87 -6.55 -11.81
CA ALA A 52 4.77 -7.88 -11.23
C ALA A 52 3.93 -8.77 -12.13
N THR A 53 4.46 -9.94 -12.47
CA THR A 53 3.73 -11.00 -13.19
C THR A 53 3.45 -12.15 -12.24
N GLY A 54 2.28 -12.78 -12.31
CA GLY A 54 1.83 -13.71 -11.29
C GLY A 54 0.33 -13.92 -11.28
N HIS A 55 -0.22 -14.40 -10.17
CA HIS A 55 -1.66 -14.54 -9.98
C HIS A 55 -2.07 -14.13 -8.58
N TYR A 56 -3.34 -13.77 -8.40
CA TYR A 56 -3.88 -13.42 -7.09
C TYR A 56 -4.17 -14.67 -6.25
N LEU A 57 -3.85 -14.61 -4.97
CA LEU A 57 -4.33 -15.59 -3.98
C LEU A 57 -5.75 -15.20 -3.57
N VAL A 58 -6.75 -15.73 -4.26
CA VAL A 58 -8.16 -15.30 -4.13
C VAL A 58 -8.72 -15.53 -2.72
N ASN A 59 -8.28 -16.58 -2.05
CA ASN A 59 -8.76 -16.96 -0.72
C ASN A 59 -8.13 -16.13 0.42
N GLU A 60 -7.07 -15.38 0.14
CA GLU A 60 -6.32 -14.58 1.13
C GLU A 60 -6.56 -13.06 0.94
N GLN A 61 -7.61 -12.69 0.21
CA GLN A 61 -7.96 -11.29 -0.03
C GLN A 61 -8.72 -10.72 1.15
N PHE A 62 -8.51 -9.43 1.39
CA PHE A 62 -9.13 -8.75 2.50
C PHE A 62 -9.40 -7.28 2.19
N LEU A 63 -10.36 -6.73 2.92
CA LEU A 63 -10.68 -5.32 2.92
C LEU A 63 -10.02 -4.64 4.11
N LEU A 64 -9.48 -3.44 3.91
CA LEU A 64 -9.10 -2.53 4.98
C LEU A 64 -10.20 -1.51 5.23
N ASP A 65 -10.69 -1.41 6.46
CA ASP A 65 -11.71 -0.43 6.87
C ASP A 65 -11.11 0.94 7.23
N ASN A 66 -11.97 1.90 7.53
CA ASN A 66 -11.65 3.26 7.94
C ASN A 66 -10.80 4.01 6.90
N ILE A 67 -11.09 3.81 5.62
CA ILE A 67 -10.44 4.52 4.51
C ILE A 67 -11.36 5.61 4.00
N VAL A 68 -10.99 6.87 4.23
CA VAL A 68 -11.68 8.04 3.66
C VAL A 68 -10.98 8.45 2.37
N HIS A 69 -11.71 8.45 1.26
CA HIS A 69 -11.24 8.96 -0.03
C HIS A 69 -12.20 10.04 -0.53
N LYS A 70 -11.66 11.24 -0.79
CA LYS A 70 -12.45 12.42 -1.23
C LYS A 70 -13.68 12.70 -0.35
N GLY A 71 -13.52 12.60 0.98
CA GLY A 71 -14.59 12.85 1.95
C GLY A 71 -15.63 11.73 2.09
N LYS A 72 -15.49 10.61 1.36
CA LYS A 72 -16.39 9.45 1.47
C LYS A 72 -15.69 8.31 2.21
N PRO A 73 -16.35 7.67 3.19
CA PRO A 73 -15.82 6.48 3.84
C PRO A 73 -15.93 5.26 2.92
N GLY A 74 -14.98 4.35 3.04
CA GLY A 74 -14.89 3.15 2.24
C GLY A 74 -13.75 2.24 2.68
N TYR A 75 -13.39 1.36 1.77
CA TYR A 75 -12.47 0.25 2.00
C TYR A 75 -11.34 0.28 0.98
N TYR A 76 -10.14 -0.20 1.36
CA TYR A 76 -9.17 -0.62 0.36
C TYR A 76 -9.28 -2.11 0.12
N LEU A 77 -9.32 -2.52 -1.15
CA LEU A 77 -9.22 -3.92 -1.52
C LEU A 77 -7.75 -4.33 -1.60
N MET A 78 -7.34 -5.18 -0.68
CA MET A 78 -6.00 -5.75 -0.62
C MET A 78 -6.04 -7.18 -1.13
N SER A 79 -5.16 -7.52 -2.06
CA SER A 79 -5.08 -8.85 -2.62
C SER A 79 -3.63 -9.31 -2.67
N PRO A 80 -3.26 -10.37 -1.95
CA PRO A 80 -1.94 -10.97 -2.09
C PRO A 80 -1.75 -11.49 -3.51
N PHE A 81 -0.59 -11.21 -4.08
CA PHE A 81 -0.23 -11.58 -5.45
C PHE A 81 1.06 -12.38 -5.43
N LEU A 82 0.96 -13.65 -5.80
CA LEU A 82 2.10 -14.57 -5.87
C LEU A 82 2.88 -14.30 -7.15
N LEU A 83 4.17 -13.97 -7.00
CA LEU A 83 5.03 -13.63 -8.11
C LEU A 83 5.39 -14.90 -8.91
N SER A 84 5.29 -14.84 -10.24
CA SER A 84 5.82 -15.89 -11.10
C SER A 84 7.32 -16.09 -10.86
N ASN A 85 7.77 -17.34 -10.87
CA ASN A 85 9.17 -17.76 -10.69
C ASN A 85 9.78 -17.43 -9.32
N ARG A 86 8.96 -17.11 -8.29
CA ARG A 86 9.41 -16.88 -6.91
C ARG A 86 8.33 -17.33 -5.90
N ASP A 87 8.74 -17.88 -4.77
CA ASP A 87 7.83 -18.21 -3.65
C ASP A 87 7.58 -17.00 -2.72
N GLU A 88 7.48 -15.81 -3.31
CA GLU A 88 7.23 -14.57 -2.59
C GLU A 88 5.96 -13.90 -3.10
N VAL A 89 5.23 -13.30 -2.16
CA VAL A 89 3.99 -12.57 -2.45
C VAL A 89 4.20 -11.07 -2.26
N ILE A 90 3.47 -10.28 -3.03
CA ILE A 90 3.33 -8.85 -2.79
C ILE A 90 1.87 -8.52 -2.49
N LEU A 91 1.64 -7.73 -1.44
CA LEU A 91 0.31 -7.19 -1.20
C LEU A 91 0.00 -6.14 -2.26
N VAL A 92 -1.09 -6.35 -2.99
CA VAL A 92 -1.55 -5.42 -4.02
C VAL A 92 -2.73 -4.62 -3.47
N ASN A 93 -2.58 -3.30 -3.41
CA ASN A 93 -3.71 -2.41 -3.20
C ASN A 93 -4.40 -2.17 -4.56
N ARG A 94 -5.59 -2.74 -4.71
CA ARG A 94 -6.41 -2.70 -5.93
C ARG A 94 -7.30 -1.46 -6.03
N GLY A 95 -7.21 -0.54 -5.08
CA GLY A 95 -7.97 0.70 -5.06
C GLY A 95 -9.01 0.77 -3.96
N TRP A 96 -9.79 1.85 -4.01
CA TRP A 96 -10.78 2.21 -3.00
C TRP A 96 -12.20 1.84 -3.44
N LEU A 97 -12.94 1.19 -2.55
CA LEU A 97 -14.33 0.83 -2.71
C LEU A 97 -15.18 1.66 -1.74
N ALA A 98 -16.25 2.28 -2.23
CA ALA A 98 -17.14 3.06 -1.38
C ALA A 98 -17.86 2.17 -0.37
N LYS A 99 -18.08 2.68 0.85
CA LYS A 99 -18.92 1.99 1.84
C LYS A 99 -20.37 1.97 1.35
N GLN A 100 -20.97 0.79 1.33
CA GLN A 100 -22.36 0.59 0.96
C GLN A 100 -23.24 0.55 2.20
N GLN A 101 -24.51 0.97 2.08
CA GLN A 101 -25.48 0.93 3.18
C GLN A 101 -25.89 -0.52 3.52
N ASN A 102 -25.90 -1.41 2.51
CA ASN A 102 -26.41 -2.77 2.62
C ASN A 102 -25.30 -3.84 2.66
N GLY A 103 -24.17 -3.54 3.31
CA GLY A 103 -23.11 -4.53 3.54
C GLY A 103 -21.78 -4.19 2.89
N LEU A 104 -20.96 -5.22 2.69
CA LEU A 104 -19.60 -5.11 2.13
C LEU A 104 -19.65 -5.15 0.60
N PRO A 105 -18.75 -4.41 -0.07
CA PRO A 105 -18.75 -4.34 -1.52
C PRO A 105 -18.37 -5.69 -2.13
N GLU A 106 -19.08 -6.09 -3.18
CA GLU A 106 -18.70 -7.23 -4.00
C GLU A 106 -17.56 -6.86 -4.95
N PHE A 107 -16.59 -7.76 -5.12
CA PHE A 107 -15.48 -7.60 -6.05
C PHE A 107 -15.17 -8.94 -6.72
N LYS A 108 -14.76 -8.87 -7.98
CA LYS A 108 -14.27 -10.03 -8.74
C LYS A 108 -12.76 -9.96 -8.84
N THR A 109 -12.12 -11.11 -8.69
CA THR A 109 -10.67 -11.23 -8.83
C THR A 109 -10.34 -12.27 -9.88
N PRO A 110 -9.57 -11.91 -10.92
CA PRO A 110 -9.12 -12.89 -11.89
C PRO A 110 -8.26 -13.96 -11.22
N THR A 111 -8.46 -15.21 -11.63
CA THR A 111 -7.67 -16.37 -11.15
C THR A 111 -6.53 -16.72 -12.10
N GLU A 112 -6.50 -16.10 -13.28
CA GLU A 112 -5.49 -16.33 -14.30
C GLU A 112 -4.15 -15.65 -13.96
N GLN A 113 -3.13 -15.95 -14.76
CA GLN A 113 -1.86 -15.24 -14.69
C GLN A 113 -1.98 -13.87 -15.37
N LEU A 114 -1.48 -12.83 -14.70
CA LEU A 114 -1.57 -11.45 -15.13
C LEU A 114 -0.26 -10.71 -14.87
N SER A 115 -0.06 -9.61 -15.61
CA SER A 115 1.01 -8.65 -15.37
C SER A 115 0.44 -7.35 -14.84
N LEU A 116 0.76 -7.03 -13.59
CA LEU A 116 0.39 -5.81 -12.90
C LEU A 116 1.48 -4.75 -13.05
N ARG A 117 1.06 -3.50 -13.18
CA ARG A 117 1.93 -2.32 -13.13
C ARG A 117 1.39 -1.37 -12.07
N GLY A 118 2.28 -0.83 -11.24
CA GLY A 118 1.89 0.04 -10.15
C GLY A 118 3.06 0.80 -9.55
N ILE A 119 2.81 1.42 -8.42
CA ILE A 119 3.79 2.17 -7.64
C ILE A 119 4.00 1.46 -6.31
N LEU A 120 5.25 1.25 -5.93
CA LEU A 120 5.59 0.70 -4.63
C LEU A 120 5.29 1.73 -3.54
N ALA A 121 4.56 1.30 -2.52
CA ALA A 121 4.20 2.12 -1.38
C ALA A 121 4.63 1.43 -0.09
N LEU A 122 4.97 2.24 0.91
CA LEU A 122 5.12 1.73 2.27
C LEU A 122 3.76 1.22 2.77
N PRO A 123 3.75 0.21 3.66
CA PRO A 123 2.54 -0.15 4.37
C PRO A 123 2.04 1.06 5.16
N ARG A 124 0.74 1.06 5.45
CA ARG A 124 0.17 2.12 6.28
C ARG A 124 0.79 2.04 7.68
N SER A 125 0.92 3.19 8.33
CA SER A 125 1.27 3.22 9.75
C SER A 125 0.18 2.53 10.56
N LYS A 126 0.58 1.77 11.57
CA LYS A 126 -0.31 1.13 12.53
C LYS A 126 -1.22 2.17 13.18
N PRO A 127 -2.55 2.09 13.01
CA PRO A 127 -3.46 3.04 13.61
C PRO A 127 -3.51 2.83 15.12
N VAL A 128 -3.66 3.93 15.86
CA VAL A 128 -3.97 3.86 17.30
C VAL A 128 -5.47 3.59 17.41
N ILE A 129 -5.83 2.36 17.78
CA ILE A 129 -7.22 1.99 18.01
C ILE A 129 -7.40 1.46 19.44
N LEU A 130 -8.55 1.77 20.04
CA LEU A 130 -9.00 1.08 21.26
C LEU A 130 -9.65 -0.24 20.84
N GLY A 131 -8.85 -1.29 20.65
CA GLY A 131 -9.33 -2.62 20.28
C GLY A 131 -8.22 -3.54 19.78
N SER A 132 -8.54 -4.82 19.58
CA SER A 132 -7.62 -5.80 18.99
C SER A 132 -7.50 -5.61 17.49
N ILE A 133 -6.26 -5.50 16.99
CA ILE A 133 -5.91 -5.49 15.56
C ILE A 133 -5.63 -6.90 15.03
N ASP A 134 -5.54 -7.89 15.91
CA ASP A 134 -5.02 -9.23 15.60
C ASP A 134 -6.07 -10.14 14.96
N HIS A 135 -7.32 -9.68 14.90
CA HIS A 135 -8.45 -10.44 14.36
C HIS A 135 -9.27 -9.63 13.34
N PRO A 136 -9.85 -10.29 12.34
CA PRO A 136 -10.72 -9.62 11.38
C PRO A 136 -12.05 -9.21 12.04
N ILE A 137 -12.57 -8.06 11.62
CA ILE A 137 -13.88 -7.50 11.98
C ILE A 137 -15.02 -8.34 11.40
N SER A 138 -14.82 -8.88 10.20
CA SER A 138 -15.75 -9.77 9.51
C SER A 138 -14.97 -10.91 8.86
N ALA A 139 -15.53 -12.12 8.83
CA ALA A 139 -14.89 -13.28 8.22
C ALA A 139 -15.10 -13.36 6.70
N THR A 140 -16.20 -12.81 6.16
CA THR A 140 -16.58 -12.97 4.74
C THR A 140 -17.21 -11.69 4.15
N PRO A 141 -16.50 -10.95 3.28
CA PRO A 141 -15.04 -11.01 3.07
C PRO A 141 -14.27 -10.61 4.34
N PRO A 142 -13.02 -11.09 4.52
CA PRO A 142 -12.16 -10.67 5.62
C PRO A 142 -12.02 -9.15 5.66
N LEU A 143 -12.41 -8.52 6.77
CA LEU A 143 -12.34 -7.08 6.96
C LEU A 143 -11.42 -6.76 8.13
N TRP A 144 -10.43 -5.88 7.94
CA TRP A 144 -9.41 -5.55 8.93
C TRP A 144 -9.32 -4.04 9.15
N TYR A 145 -9.04 -3.59 10.38
CA TYR A 145 -8.66 -2.19 10.62
C TYR A 145 -7.24 -1.90 10.18
N TYR A 146 -6.38 -2.91 10.27
CA TYR A 146 -4.97 -2.80 9.95
C TYR A 146 -4.43 -4.17 9.54
N MET A 147 -3.61 -4.17 8.50
CA MET A 147 -2.83 -5.33 8.10
C MET A 147 -1.56 -4.83 7.43
N ASP A 148 -0.42 -5.19 8.00
CA ASP A 148 0.88 -5.04 7.39
C ASP A 148 1.40 -6.41 6.95
N MET A 149 2.65 -6.45 6.51
CA MET A 149 3.29 -7.65 5.99
C MET A 149 3.61 -8.63 7.12
N GLU A 150 3.97 -8.15 8.31
CA GLU A 150 4.30 -9.01 9.44
C GLU A 150 3.06 -9.77 9.91
N VAL A 151 1.94 -9.06 10.09
CA VAL A 151 0.65 -9.66 10.45
C VAL A 151 0.18 -10.62 9.35
N PHE A 152 0.32 -10.23 8.07
CA PHE A 152 -0.02 -11.10 6.95
C PHE A 152 0.81 -12.39 6.94
N GLN A 153 2.14 -12.31 7.17
CA GLN A 153 3.03 -13.47 7.20
C GLN A 153 2.80 -14.39 8.39
N GLN A 154 2.22 -13.90 9.49
CA GLN A 154 1.83 -14.76 10.61
C GLN A 154 0.58 -15.61 10.28
N GLN A 155 -0.24 -15.15 9.33
CA GLN A 155 -1.49 -15.82 8.95
C GLN A 155 -1.37 -16.60 7.64
N SER A 156 -0.38 -16.25 6.83
CA SER A 156 -0.11 -16.84 5.52
C SER A 156 1.17 -17.66 5.54
N SER A 157 1.22 -18.74 4.76
CA SER A 157 2.45 -19.54 4.60
C SER A 157 3.48 -18.89 3.66
N TYR A 158 3.13 -17.77 3.02
CA TYR A 158 3.97 -17.12 2.02
C TYR A 158 4.85 -16.01 2.61
N LYS A 159 6.04 -15.85 2.02
CA LYS A 159 6.93 -14.73 2.36
C LYS A 159 6.48 -13.46 1.62
N ALA A 160 6.07 -12.44 2.36
CA ALA A 160 5.65 -11.17 1.78
C ALA A 160 6.84 -10.22 1.56
N LEU A 161 6.82 -9.50 0.43
CA LEU A 161 7.72 -8.39 0.19
C LEU A 161 7.40 -7.22 1.14
N PRO A 162 8.41 -6.43 1.58
CA PRO A 162 8.24 -5.38 2.58
C PRO A 162 7.57 -4.10 2.06
N LEU A 163 7.03 -4.11 0.84
CA LEU A 163 6.29 -2.99 0.24
C LEU A 163 4.98 -3.48 -0.37
N ILE A 164 4.04 -2.55 -0.53
CA ILE A 164 2.74 -2.77 -1.17
C ILE A 164 2.81 -2.29 -2.61
N LEU A 165 2.27 -3.07 -3.56
CA LEU A 165 2.07 -2.60 -4.93
C LEU A 165 0.71 -1.88 -5.01
N ARG A 166 0.72 -0.56 -5.16
CA ARG A 166 -0.50 0.19 -5.40
C ARG A 166 -0.76 0.26 -6.90
N LEU A 167 -1.87 -0.31 -7.34
CA LEU A 167 -2.31 -0.15 -8.73
C LEU A 167 -2.70 1.31 -8.96
N ALA A 168 -2.36 1.83 -10.13
CA ALA A 168 -2.88 3.12 -10.55
C ALA A 168 -4.42 2.99 -10.71
N PRO A 169 -5.19 4.01 -10.27
CA PRO A 169 -6.62 4.05 -10.49
C PRO A 169 -6.99 4.10 -11.98
#